data_AF-A0A6I3G4K0-F1
#
_entry.id   AF-A0A6I3G4K0-F1
#
_cell.length_a   1.000
_cell.length_b   1.000
_cell.length_c   1.000
_cell.angle_alpha   90.00
_cell.angle_beta   90.00
_cell.angle_gamma   90.00
#
_symmetry.space_group_name_H-M   'P 1'
#
loop_
_entity.id
_entity.type
_entity.pdbx_description
1 polymer ?
#
loop_
_entity_poly.entity_id
_entity_poly.type
_entity_poly.pdbx_seq_one_letter_code
_entity_poly.pdbx_strand_id
1 'polypeptide(L)'
;MTARPELSVLLETARVVSVPLLTTFRGITNREALLFEGETGWAEWSPFLEYHDDEARTWLQAALDQGFGPKREIGEVNLNATLPAVKGSEIETLLARFGSFDTVKIKVAESGQ
;
A
#
# COMPACT_ATOMS: atom_id res chain seq x y z
N MET A 1 -7.08 -2.73 -22.97
CA MET A 1 -6.75 -3.96 -22.22
C MET A 1 -5.33 -3.80 -21.71
N THR A 2 -5.05 -4.15 -20.47
CA THR A 2 -3.69 -4.12 -19.90
C THR A 2 -2.78 -5.04 -20.71
N ALA A 3 -1.63 -4.52 -21.16
CA ALA A 3 -0.65 -5.34 -21.85
C ALA A 3 -0.11 -6.43 -20.91
N ARG A 4 0.16 -7.62 -21.46
CA ARG A 4 0.78 -8.72 -20.72
C ARG A 4 2.23 -8.84 -21.21
N PRO A 5 3.20 -8.21 -20.52
CA PRO A 5 4.59 -8.31 -20.90
C PRO A 5 5.09 -9.74 -20.72
N GLU A 6 6.09 -10.12 -21.49
CA GLU A 6 6.83 -11.36 -21.27
C GLU A 6 7.55 -11.31 -19.91
N LEU A 7 7.68 -12.46 -19.24
CA LEU A 7 8.31 -12.53 -17.92
C LEU A 7 9.74 -11.97 -17.91
N SER A 8 10.51 -12.18 -18.99
CA SER A 8 11.88 -11.66 -19.10
C SER A 8 11.94 -10.14 -18.95
N VAL A 9 10.97 -9.42 -19.52
CA VAL A 9 10.89 -7.95 -19.44
C VAL A 9 10.72 -7.50 -17.99
N LEU A 10 9.89 -8.20 -17.21
CA LEU A 10 9.70 -7.89 -15.79
C LEU A 10 10.98 -8.15 -14.98
N LEU A 11 11.67 -9.25 -15.27
CA LEU A 11 12.85 -9.67 -14.53
C LEU A 11 14.08 -8.75 -14.75
N GLU A 12 14.17 -8.07 -15.89
CA GLU A 12 15.26 -7.11 -16.18
C GLU A 12 15.31 -5.97 -15.14
N THR A 13 14.15 -5.48 -14.71
CA THR A 13 14.03 -4.35 -13.78
C THR A 13 13.57 -4.75 -12.38
N ALA A 14 13.30 -6.04 -12.15
CA ALA A 14 12.87 -6.58 -10.88
C ALA A 14 13.81 -6.18 -9.73
N ARG A 15 13.26 -5.54 -8.69
CA ARG A 15 13.94 -5.22 -7.43
C ARG A 15 13.06 -5.64 -6.27
N VAL A 16 13.56 -6.53 -5.41
CA VAL A 16 12.89 -6.86 -4.15
C VAL A 16 13.35 -5.86 -3.09
N VAL A 17 12.39 -5.28 -2.38
CA VAL A 17 12.62 -4.35 -1.27
C VAL A 17 11.96 -4.87 0.00
N SER A 18 12.56 -4.58 1.15
CA SER A 18 12.00 -4.84 2.48
C SER A 18 12.15 -3.59 3.32
N VAL A 19 11.03 -3.03 3.77
CA VAL A 19 10.96 -1.75 4.49
C VAL A 19 10.47 -2.00 5.92
N PRO A 20 11.22 -1.59 6.97
CA PRO A 20 10.75 -1.77 8.34
C PRO A 20 9.52 -0.91 8.63
N LEU A 21 8.55 -1.48 9.35
CA LEU A 21 7.37 -0.77 9.82
C LEU A 21 7.67 -0.11 11.16
N LEU A 22 7.10 1.08 11.38
CA LEU A 22 7.22 1.80 12.66
C LEU A 22 6.56 1.05 13.83
N THR A 23 5.55 0.24 13.53
CA THR A 23 4.79 -0.58 14.48
C THR A 23 4.37 -1.86 13.80
N THR A 24 4.24 -2.96 14.54
CA THR A 24 3.73 -4.23 13.99
C THR A 24 2.34 -4.05 13.40
N PHE A 25 2.12 -4.56 12.19
CA PHE A 25 0.83 -4.49 11.51
C PHE A 25 0.53 -5.85 10.89
N ARG A 26 -0.65 -6.42 11.13
CA ARG A 26 -1.01 -7.78 10.65
C ARG A 26 0.06 -8.85 10.94
N GLY A 27 0.72 -8.75 12.09
CA GLY A 27 1.77 -9.70 12.49
C GLY A 27 3.12 -9.52 11.80
N ILE A 28 3.29 -8.56 10.88
CA ILE A 28 4.56 -8.27 10.22
C ILE A 28 5.24 -7.03 10.82
N THR A 29 6.59 -7.05 10.82
CA THR A 29 7.44 -5.91 11.19
C THR A 29 8.15 -5.28 9.99
N ASN A 30 8.09 -5.95 8.83
CA ASN A 30 8.69 -5.51 7.58
C ASN A 30 7.66 -5.65 6.47
N ARG A 31 7.61 -4.64 5.60
CA ARG A 31 6.82 -4.66 4.37
C ARG A 31 7.72 -5.02 3.20
N GLU A 32 7.47 -6.19 2.62
CA GLU A 32 8.16 -6.64 1.41
C GLU A 32 7.35 -6.33 0.16
N ALA A 33 8.06 -6.00 -0.93
CA ALA A 33 7.48 -5.75 -2.25
C ALA A 33 8.48 -6.07 -3.36
N LEU A 34 7.97 -6.48 -4.53
CA LEU A 34 8.70 -6.51 -5.78
C LEU A 34 8.34 -5.24 -6.58
N LEU A 35 9.36 -4.50 -6.98
CA LEU A 35 9.25 -3.37 -7.90
C LEU A 35 9.74 -3.78 -9.29
N PHE A 36 9.06 -3.30 -10.32
CA PHE A 36 9.51 -3.40 -11.71
C PHE A 36 9.05 -2.16 -12.48
N GLU A 37 9.74 -1.84 -13.57
CA GLU A 37 9.44 -0.69 -14.41
C GLU A 37 8.79 -1.14 -15.72
N GLY A 38 7.63 -0.58 -16.04
CA GLY A 38 6.98 -0.73 -17.33
C GLY A 38 6.93 0.59 -18.11
N GLU A 39 6.24 0.59 -19.24
CA GLU A 39 6.14 1.75 -20.15
C GLU A 39 5.57 3.01 -19.50
N THR A 40 4.70 2.85 -18.49
CA THR A 40 4.11 3.98 -17.74
C THR A 40 4.83 4.28 -16.42
N GLY A 41 5.97 3.63 -16.17
CA GLY A 41 6.82 3.84 -15.00
C GLY A 41 6.82 2.67 -14.03
N TRP A 42 7.25 2.95 -12.79
CA TRP A 42 7.39 1.95 -11.73
C TRP A 42 6.06 1.43 -11.21
N ALA A 43 6.01 0.12 -11.02
CA ALA A 43 4.89 -0.60 -10.44
C ALA A 43 5.32 -1.42 -9.23
N GLU A 44 4.36 -1.68 -8.34
CA GLU A 44 4.56 -2.43 -7.11
C GLU A 44 3.70 -3.69 -7.10
N TRP A 45 4.33 -4.85 -6.94
CA TRP A 45 3.66 -6.10 -6.58
C TRP A 45 4.02 -6.46 -5.14
N SER A 46 3.03 -6.34 -4.25
CA SER A 46 3.25 -6.47 -2.82
C SER A 46 2.12 -7.25 -2.11
N PRO A 47 1.76 -8.47 -2.52
CA PRO A 47 0.82 -9.27 -1.74
C PRO A 47 1.37 -9.51 -0.33
N PHE A 48 0.49 -9.73 0.65
CA PHE A 48 0.93 -10.24 1.95
C PHE A 48 1.38 -11.70 1.81
N LEU A 49 2.34 -12.13 2.62
CA LEU A 49 2.96 -13.47 2.48
C LEU A 49 1.99 -14.62 2.77
N GLU A 50 0.92 -14.37 3.52
CA GLU A 50 -0.14 -15.35 3.76
C GLU A 50 -1.08 -15.56 2.55
N TYR A 51 -1.03 -14.70 1.54
CA TYR A 51 -1.88 -14.82 0.35
C TYR A 51 -1.31 -15.86 -0.61
N HIS A 52 -2.10 -16.89 -0.90
CA HIS A 52 -1.77 -17.90 -1.90
C HIS A 52 -1.86 -17.34 -3.34
N ASP A 53 -1.34 -18.10 -4.29
CA ASP A 53 -1.20 -17.70 -5.70
C ASP A 53 -2.47 -17.11 -6.32
N ASP A 54 -3.65 -17.64 -6.00
CA ASP A 54 -4.92 -17.15 -6.55
C ASP A 54 -5.25 -15.72 -6.09
N GLU A 55 -5.01 -15.42 -4.82
CA GLU A 55 -5.18 -14.07 -4.28
C GLU A 55 -4.06 -13.15 -4.76
N ALA A 56 -2.81 -13.61 -4.71
CA ALA A 56 -1.63 -12.86 -5.14
C ALA A 56 -1.63 -12.53 -6.64
N ARG A 57 -2.30 -13.34 -7.48
CA ARG A 57 -2.50 -13.07 -8.90
C ARG A 57 -3.27 -11.78 -9.13
N THR A 58 -4.28 -11.49 -8.32
CA THR A 58 -5.07 -10.25 -8.43
C THR A 58 -4.18 -9.02 -8.18
N TRP A 59 -3.28 -9.13 -7.20
CA TRP A 59 -2.27 -8.09 -6.93
C TRP A 59 -1.28 -7.94 -8.09
N LEU A 60 -0.83 -9.04 -8.69
CA LEU A 60 0.06 -8.99 -9.85
C LEU A 60 -0.62 -8.29 -11.03
N GLN A 61 -1.91 -8.57 -11.25
CA GLN A 61 -2.68 -7.95 -12.31
C GLN A 61 -2.78 -6.42 -12.13
N ALA A 62 -2.96 -5.96 -10.89
CA ALA A 62 -2.94 -4.53 -10.57
C ALA A 62 -1.56 -3.89 -10.81
N ALA A 63 -0.47 -4.58 -10.42
CA ALA A 63 0.89 -4.12 -10.66
C ALA A 63 1.21 -4.00 -12.16
N LEU A 64 0.82 -5.00 -12.96
CA LEU A 64 0.96 -4.96 -14.41
C LEU A 64 0.15 -3.81 -15.03
N ASP A 65 -1.05 -3.55 -14.53
CA ASP A 65 -1.86 -2.42 -14.98
C ASP A 65 -1.30 -1.05 -14.56
N GLN A 66 -0.54 -0.99 -13.46
CA GLN A 66 0.20 0.21 -13.07
C GLN A 66 1.39 0.50 -14.00
N GLY A 67 2.15 -0.54 -14.38
CA GLY A 67 3.37 -0.38 -15.18
C GLY A 67 3.15 -0.40 -16.70
N PHE A 68 2.11 -1.09 -17.18
CA PHE A 68 1.87 -1.34 -18.61
C PHE A 68 0.44 -1.00 -19.06
N GLY A 69 -0.40 -0.50 -18.16
CA GLY A 69 -1.71 0.03 -18.50
C GLY A 69 -1.62 1.48 -19.00
N PRO A 70 -2.76 2.13 -19.30
CA PRO A 70 -2.78 3.54 -19.63
C PRO A 70 -2.25 4.41 -18.47
N LYS A 71 -1.53 5.49 -18.81
CA LYS A 71 -1.07 6.45 -17.81
C LYS A 71 -2.27 7.06 -17.10
N ARG A 72 -2.27 7.00 -15.77
CA ARG A 72 -3.33 7.54 -14.92
C ARG A 72 -3.13 9.05 -14.75
N GLU A 73 -4.24 9.79 -14.72
CA GLU A 73 -4.21 11.20 -14.30
C GLU A 73 -3.87 11.29 -12.82
N ILE A 74 -2.98 12.21 -12.48
CA ILE A 74 -2.58 12.50 -11.11
C ILE A 74 -3.24 13.82 -10.73
N GLY A 75 -3.93 13.83 -9.61
CA GLY A 75 -4.59 15.01 -9.07
C GLY A 75 -4.55 15.01 -7.55
N GLU A 76 -5.16 16.02 -6.95
CA GLU A 76 -5.31 16.12 -5.51
C GLU A 76 -6.50 15.27 -5.04
N VAL A 77 -6.31 14.54 -3.95
CA VAL A 77 -7.35 13.72 -3.32
C VAL A 77 -7.33 14.02 -1.82
N ASN A 78 -8.50 14.37 -1.27
CA ASN A 78 -8.62 14.56 0.17
C ASN A 78 -8.41 13.23 0.90
N LEU A 79 -7.56 13.24 1.93
CA LEU A 79 -7.28 12.08 2.75
C LEU A 79 -7.97 12.19 4.10
N ASN A 80 -8.40 11.06 4.65
CA ASN A 80 -8.87 11.01 6.04
C ASN A 80 -7.68 10.95 7.01
N ALA A 81 -7.79 11.63 8.15
CA ALA A 81 -6.96 11.31 9.32
C ALA A 81 -7.36 9.93 9.86
N THR A 82 -6.41 9.17 10.41
CA THR A 82 -6.68 7.85 11.01
C THR A 82 -6.36 7.89 12.50
N LEU A 83 -7.38 7.70 13.33
CA LEU A 83 -7.27 7.68 14.79
C LEU A 83 -7.35 6.23 15.30
N PRO A 84 -6.24 5.65 15.79
CA PRO A 84 -6.24 4.33 16.42
C PRO A 84 -6.98 4.35 17.77
N ALA A 85 -7.16 3.17 18.36
CA ALA A 85 -7.67 3.04 19.72
C ALA A 85 -6.67 3.62 20.74
N VAL A 86 -6.96 4.83 21.23
CA VAL A 86 -6.10 5.59 22.17
C VAL A 86 -6.91 6.16 23.32
N LYS A 87 -6.24 6.63 24.38
CA LYS A 87 -6.92 7.36 25.46
C LYS A 87 -7.38 8.72 24.95
N GLY A 88 -8.48 9.25 25.51
CA GLY A 88 -9.02 10.55 25.13
C GLY A 88 -8.00 11.70 25.18
N SER A 89 -7.07 11.64 26.13
CA SER A 89 -5.98 12.62 26.28
C SER A 89 -4.96 12.62 25.14
N GLU A 90 -4.89 11.56 24.33
CA GLU A 90 -3.89 11.40 23.25
C GLU A 90 -4.45 11.86 21.89
N ILE A 91 -5.76 12.07 21.78
CA ILE A 91 -6.46 12.35 20.52
C ILE A 91 -5.92 13.61 19.83
N GLU A 92 -5.86 14.74 20.55
CA GLU A 92 -5.41 16.01 20.00
C GLU A 92 -3.96 15.93 19.50
N THR A 93 -3.08 15.27 20.27
CA THR A 93 -1.67 15.10 19.91
C THR A 93 -1.48 14.22 18.68
N LEU A 94 -2.28 13.16 18.51
CA LEU A 94 -2.21 12.32 17.31
C LEU A 94 -2.77 13.04 16.08
N LEU A 95 -3.93 13.70 16.20
CA LEU A 95 -4.58 14.36 15.07
C LEU A 95 -3.78 15.57 14.57
N ALA A 96 -3.07 16.28 15.44
CA ALA A 96 -2.20 17.39 15.04
C ALA A 96 -1.14 17.00 14.00
N ARG A 97 -0.75 15.72 13.91
CA ARG A 97 0.24 15.22 12.94
C ARG A 97 -0.27 15.19 11.49
N PHE A 98 -1.59 15.22 11.30
CA PHE A 98 -2.21 15.18 9.97
C PHE A 98 -2.37 16.58 9.34
N GLY A 99 -2.06 17.66 10.07
CA GLY A 99 -2.24 19.02 9.59
C GLY A 99 -3.71 19.37 9.40
N SER A 100 -4.11 19.66 8.16
CA SER A 100 -5.52 19.96 7.82
C SER A 100 -6.21 18.73 7.25
N PHE A 101 -7.37 18.39 7.80
CA PHE A 101 -8.23 17.30 7.34
C PHE A 101 -9.69 17.65 7.61
N ASP A 102 -10.60 17.12 6.79
CA ASP A 102 -12.06 17.26 6.97
C ASP A 102 -12.72 15.97 7.48
N THR A 103 -12.01 14.84 7.42
CA THR A 103 -12.53 13.50 7.67
C THR A 103 -11.61 12.73 8.63
N VAL A 104 -12.18 12.03 9.61
CA VAL A 104 -11.45 11.18 10.56
C VAL A 104 -12.02 9.76 10.57
N LYS A 105 -11.16 8.76 10.43
CA LYS A 105 -11.48 7.34 10.64
C LYS A 105 -11.06 6.92 12.05
N ILE A 106 -12.02 6.62 12.92
CA ILE A 106 -11.78 6.25 14.32
C ILE A 106 -11.91 4.73 14.49
N LYS A 107 -10.88 4.09 15.05
CA LYS A 107 -10.97 2.69 15.47
C LYS A 107 -11.64 2.60 16.85
N VAL A 108 -12.64 1.72 16.97
CA VAL A 108 -13.39 1.46 18.21
C VAL A 108 -13.36 -0.05 18.52
N ALA A 109 -13.72 -0.41 19.76
CA ALA A 109 -13.81 -1.80 20.23
C ALA A 109 -12.50 -2.59 20.10
N GLU A 110 -11.37 -1.96 20.39
CA GLU A 110 -10.08 -2.66 20.51
C GLU A 110 -10.06 -3.53 21.77
N SER A 111 -9.42 -4.69 21.68
CA SER A 111 -9.35 -5.61 22.82
C SER A 111 -8.58 -4.99 23.99
N GLY A 112 -9.23 -4.84 25.14
CA GLY A 112 -8.65 -4.22 26.34
C GLY A 112 -8.90 -2.71 26.47
N GLN A 113 -9.73 -2.13 25.60
CA GLN A 113 -10.21 -0.76 25.70
C GLN A 113 -11.64 -0.69 26.26
#